data_AF-A0A2T5UCT6-F1
#
_entry.id   AF-A0A2T5UCT6-F1
#
_cell.length_a   1.000
_cell.length_b   1.000
_cell.length_c   1.000
_cell.angle_alpha   90.00
_cell.angle_beta   90.00
_cell.angle_gamma   90.00
#
_symmetry.space_group_name_H-M   'P 1'
#
loop_
_entity.id
_entity.type
_entity.pdbx_description
1 polymer ?
#
loop_
_entity_poly.entity_id
_entity_poly.type
_entity_poly.pdbx_seq_one_letter_code
_entity_poly.pdbx_strand_id
1 'polypeptide(L)'
;MAISVASAKAKGRLFQQKVRDAFLRLHPTLTLDDVRSCPMGSGGADLQLSAEAKRLIPFDIECKKRAKIGLVYDALIQARRSKDRTPLAVVEADRKRPLAVMYLDDFMVLLASKT
;
A
#
# COMPACT_ATOMS: atom_id res chain seq x y z
N MET A 1 -25.43 -0.08 8.48
CA MET A 1 -25.87 0.30 7.12
C MET A 1 -24.71 0.19 6.15
N ALA A 2 -24.96 -0.28 4.93
CA ALA A 2 -23.96 -0.24 3.87
C ALA A 2 -23.69 1.23 3.45
N ILE A 3 -22.42 1.59 3.27
CA ILE A 3 -22.04 2.91 2.78
C ILE A 3 -22.26 3.01 1.27
N SER A 4 -22.48 4.23 0.76
CA SER A 4 -22.55 4.46 -0.68
C SER A 4 -21.25 4.08 -1.38
N VAL A 5 -21.31 3.76 -2.68
CA VAL A 5 -20.13 3.47 -3.50
C VAL A 5 -19.16 4.65 -3.49
N ALA A 6 -19.66 5.88 -3.56
CA ALA A 6 -18.84 7.09 -3.49
C ALA A 6 -18.12 7.21 -2.14
N SER A 7 -18.81 6.97 -1.03
CA SER A 7 -18.22 6.96 0.31
C SER A 7 -17.18 5.85 0.46
N ALA A 8 -17.42 4.67 -0.11
CA ALA A 8 -16.47 3.56 -0.09
C ALA A 8 -15.18 3.89 -0.86
N LYS A 9 -15.31 4.53 -2.04
CA LYS A 9 -14.18 5.02 -2.82
C LYS A 9 -13.41 6.12 -2.06
N ALA A 10 -14.11 7.10 -1.49
CA ALA A 10 -13.47 8.15 -0.70
C ALA A 10 -12.67 7.58 0.49
N LYS A 11 -13.25 6.60 1.21
CA LYS A 11 -12.57 5.89 2.31
C LYS A 11 -11.31 5.15 1.85
N GLY A 12 -11.36 4.51 0.67
CA GLY A 12 -10.20 3.86 0.06
C GLY A 12 -9.09 4.87 -0.28
N ARG A 13 -9.45 5.98 -0.94
CA ARG A 13 -8.50 7.05 -1.30
C ARG A 13 -7.82 7.68 -0.08
N LEU A 14 -8.58 7.99 0.96
CA LEU A 14 -8.02 8.51 2.22
C LEU A 14 -7.03 7.53 2.85
N PHE A 15 -7.29 6.23 2.73
CA PHE A 15 -6.38 5.22 3.23
C PHE A 15 -5.09 5.14 2.41
N GLN A 16 -5.16 5.16 1.07
CA GLN A 16 -3.98 5.27 0.22
C GLN A 16 -3.14 6.51 0.57
N GLN A 17 -3.78 7.66 0.79
CA GLN A 17 -3.11 8.89 1.22
C GLN A 17 -2.40 8.73 2.57
N LYS A 18 -3.06 8.08 3.55
CA LYS A 18 -2.45 7.78 4.84
C LYS A 18 -1.19 6.91 4.71
N VAL A 19 -1.20 5.93 3.80
CA VAL A 19 -0.04 5.06 3.51
C VAL A 19 1.06 5.87 2.81
N ARG A 20 0.72 6.66 1.78
CA ARG A 20 1.65 7.62 1.15
C ARG A 20 2.34 8.49 2.19
N ASP A 21 1.57 9.13 3.07
CA ASP A 21 2.09 10.06 4.08
C ASP A 21 3.00 9.35 5.08
N ALA A 22 2.82 8.05 5.33
CA ALA A 22 3.73 7.26 6.14
C ALA A 22 5.11 7.10 5.46
N PHE A 23 5.15 6.85 4.15
CA PHE A 23 6.40 6.79 3.40
C PHE A 23 7.08 8.16 3.29
N LEU A 24 6.33 9.23 3.07
CA LEU A 24 6.89 10.59 3.04
C LEU A 24 7.48 11.00 4.38
N ARG A 25 6.85 10.63 5.50
CA ARG A 25 7.44 10.84 6.84
C ARG A 25 8.72 10.03 7.07
N LEU A 26 8.82 8.83 6.49
CA LEU A 26 10.00 7.98 6.60
C LEU A 26 11.16 8.48 5.73
N HIS A 27 10.85 9.10 4.59
CA HIS A 27 11.83 9.60 3.63
C HIS A 27 11.62 11.10 3.39
N PRO A 28 12.14 11.98 4.27
CA PRO A 28 11.91 13.43 4.18
C PRO A 28 12.42 14.10 2.89
N THR A 29 13.25 13.41 2.11
CA THR A 29 13.72 13.86 0.80
C THR A 29 12.68 13.67 -0.31
N LEU A 30 11.67 12.82 -0.10
CA LEU A 30 10.60 12.59 -1.07
C LEU A 30 9.48 13.63 -0.91
N THR A 31 8.87 13.98 -2.04
CA THR A 31 7.76 14.94 -2.11
C THR A 31 6.45 14.25 -2.50
N LEU A 32 5.34 15.01 -2.51
CA LEU A 32 4.06 14.53 -3.03
C LEU A 32 4.12 14.16 -4.51
N ASP A 33 5.10 14.67 -5.26
CA ASP A 33 5.29 14.28 -6.65
C ASP A 33 5.97 12.90 -6.79
N ASP A 34 6.68 12.46 -5.75
CA ASP A 34 7.39 11.19 -5.70
C ASP A 34 6.53 10.01 -5.26
N VAL A 35 5.57 10.26 -4.37
CA VAL A 35 4.64 9.23 -3.87
C VAL A 35 3.22 9.78 -4.00
N ARG A 36 2.43 9.25 -4.96
CA ARG A 36 1.07 9.73 -5.26
C ARG A 36 0.04 8.62 -5.04
N SER A 37 -1.10 8.96 -4.44
CA SER A 37 -2.27 8.07 -4.42
C SER A 37 -3.02 8.13 -5.74
N CYS A 38 -3.43 6.98 -6.28
CA CYS A 38 -4.22 6.92 -7.51
C CYS A 38 -5.70 7.30 -7.31
N PRO A 39 -6.36 7.89 -8.33
CA PRO A 39 -7.81 7.99 -8.35
C PRO A 39 -8.46 6.59 -8.26
N MET A 40 -9.52 6.46 -7.47
CA MET A 40 -10.21 5.17 -7.33
C MET A 40 -10.83 4.71 -8.64
N GLY A 41 -10.41 3.55 -9.14
CA GLY A 41 -10.90 2.96 -10.40
C GLY A 41 -9.93 3.11 -11.58
N SER A 42 -8.78 3.76 -11.39
CA SER A 42 -7.68 3.68 -12.36
C SER A 42 -7.03 2.29 -12.31
N GLY A 43 -6.70 1.72 -13.46
CA GLY A 43 -5.77 0.58 -13.52
C GLY A 43 -4.38 0.98 -13.04
N GLY A 44 -3.66 0.08 -12.39
CA GLY A 44 -2.32 0.35 -11.85
C GLY A 44 -2.25 0.24 -10.33
N ALA A 45 -1.05 0.42 -9.78
CA ALA A 45 -0.79 0.33 -8.34
C ALA A 45 -1.55 1.41 -7.56
N ASP A 46 -1.88 1.15 -6.30
CA ASP A 46 -2.59 2.12 -5.46
C ASP A 46 -1.74 3.35 -5.13
N LEU A 47 -0.41 3.18 -5.09
CA LEU A 47 0.57 4.25 -5.00
C LEU A 47 1.45 4.28 -6.26
N GLN A 48 1.50 5.44 -6.91
CA GLN A 48 2.47 5.72 -7.97
C GLN A 48 3.75 6.27 -7.35
N LEU A 49 4.88 5.72 -7.79
CA LEU A 49 6.20 6.05 -7.28
C LEU A 49 7.08 6.60 -8.41
N SER A 50 7.75 7.73 -8.16
CA SER A 50 8.82 8.24 -9.04
C SER A 50 10.01 7.28 -9.07
N ALA A 51 10.96 7.52 -9.97
CA ALA A 51 12.20 6.75 -10.01
C ALA A 51 12.96 6.80 -8.68
N GLU A 52 12.95 7.95 -8.01
CA GLU A 52 13.62 8.14 -6.72
C GLU A 52 12.88 7.42 -5.59
N ALA A 53 11.56 7.56 -5.51
CA ALA A 53 10.75 6.82 -4.54
C ALA A 53 10.88 5.30 -4.70
N LYS A 54 10.99 4.80 -5.93
CA LYS A 54 11.18 3.36 -6.20
C LYS A 54 12.50 2.80 -5.63
N ARG A 55 13.55 3.63 -5.52
CA ARG A 55 14.83 3.23 -4.92
C ARG A 55 14.73 3.07 -3.41
N LEU A 56 13.98 3.97 -2.76
CA LEU A 56 13.83 3.99 -1.30
C LEU A 56 12.72 3.05 -0.79
N ILE A 57 11.70 2.83 -1.62
CA ILE A 57 10.52 2.02 -1.30
C ILE A 57 10.54 0.80 -2.22
N PRO A 58 11.08 -0.36 -1.80
CA PRO A 58 11.25 -1.54 -2.66
C PRO A 58 9.97 -2.40 -2.81
N PHE A 59 8.79 -1.81 -2.61
CA PHE A 59 7.52 -2.54 -2.54
C PHE A 59 6.53 -2.16 -3.63
N ASP A 60 5.83 -3.13 -4.18
CA ASP A 60 4.58 -2.88 -4.89
C ASP A 60 3.42 -2.92 -3.90
N ILE A 61 2.67 -1.82 -3.82
CA ILE A 61 1.78 -1.56 -2.69
C ILE A 61 0.32 -1.62 -3.12
N GLU A 62 -0.46 -2.43 -2.42
CA GLU A 62 -1.92 -2.50 -2.53
C GLU A 62 -2.55 -2.15 -1.17
N CYS A 63 -3.57 -1.30 -1.17
CA CYS A 63 -4.23 -0.74 0.01
C CYS A 63 -5.67 -1.25 0.10
N LYS A 64 -6.01 -1.99 1.16
CA LYS A 64 -7.40 -2.42 1.42
C LYS A 64 -7.95 -1.88 2.73
N LYS A 65 -9.00 -1.06 2.64
CA LYS A 65 -9.78 -0.61 3.80
C LYS A 65 -11.22 -1.07 3.73
N ARG A 66 -11.62 -1.91 4.69
CA ARG A 66 -12.96 -2.55 4.75
C ARG A 66 -13.40 -2.69 6.21
N ALA A 67 -14.70 -2.91 6.44
CA ALA A 67 -15.22 -3.10 7.80
C ALA A 67 -14.63 -4.33 8.49
N LYS A 68 -14.47 -5.41 7.73
CA LYS A 68 -13.71 -6.61 8.08
C LYS A 68 -12.66 -6.83 6.99
N ILE A 69 -11.44 -7.19 7.36
CA ILE A 69 -10.43 -7.63 6.41
C ILE A 69 -10.68 -9.11 6.13
N GLY A 70 -10.83 -9.44 4.84
CA GLY A 70 -11.04 -10.79 4.33
C GLY A 70 -9.77 -11.32 3.64
N LEU A 71 -9.93 -11.93 2.47
CA LEU A 71 -8.91 -12.58 1.62
C LEU A 71 -7.64 -11.72 1.44
N VAL A 72 -6.72 -11.82 2.39
CA VAL A 72 -5.42 -11.11 2.37
C VAL A 72 -4.51 -11.62 1.26
N TYR A 73 -4.65 -12.89 0.87
CA TYR A 73 -3.94 -13.46 -0.28
C TYR A 73 -4.29 -12.75 -1.58
N ASP A 74 -5.57 -12.44 -1.83
CA ASP A 74 -5.98 -11.70 -3.02
C ASP A 74 -5.34 -10.31 -3.07
N ALA A 75 -5.23 -9.64 -1.92
CA ALA A 75 -4.56 -8.35 -1.82
C ALA A 75 -3.06 -8.46 -2.14
N LEU A 76 -2.39 -9.52 -1.67
CA LEU A 76 -0.98 -9.80 -2.01
C LEU A 76 -0.80 -10.14 -3.50
N ILE A 77 -1.71 -10.91 -4.08
CA ILE A 77 -1.69 -11.22 -5.52
C ILE A 77 -1.87 -9.93 -6.34
N GLN A 78 -2.79 -9.04 -5.92
CA GLN A 78 -2.98 -7.74 -6.55
C GLN A 78 -1.79 -6.79 -6.38
N ALA A 79 -1.08 -6.89 -5.26
CA ALA A 79 0.15 -6.15 -5.02
C ALA A 79 1.29 -6.62 -5.95
N ARG A 80 1.31 -7.90 -6.37
CA ARG A 80 2.36 -8.44 -7.24
C ARG A 80 2.22 -7.96 -8.68
N ARG A 81 2.80 -6.79 -8.99
CA ARG A 81 2.72 -6.14 -10.30
C ARG A 81 4.02 -6.20 -11.08
N SER A 82 5.14 -6.09 -10.38
CA SER A 82 6.49 -6.22 -10.90
C SER A 82 7.10 -7.56 -10.50
N LYS A 83 8.08 -8.03 -11.28
CA LYS A 83 8.94 -9.15 -10.89
C LYS A 83 10.04 -8.72 -9.92
N ASP A 84 10.42 -7.45 -9.95
CA ASP A 84 11.62 -6.93 -9.27
C ASP A 84 11.29 -6.23 -7.94
N ARG A 85 10.02 -6.22 -7.53
CA ARG A 85 9.56 -5.51 -6.34
C ARG A 85 8.75 -6.44 -5.46
N THR A 86 8.94 -6.30 -4.15
CA THR A 86 8.29 -7.15 -3.17
C THR A 86 6.82 -6.75 -3.02
N PRO A 87 5.86 -7.68 -3.13
CA PRO A 87 4.45 -7.34 -2.94
C PRO A 87 4.17 -6.99 -1.48
N LEU A 88 3.47 -5.88 -1.25
CA LEU A 88 3.06 -5.41 0.06
C LEU A 88 1.57 -5.06 0.05
N ALA A 89 0.78 -5.79 0.84
CA ALA A 89 -0.61 -5.42 1.11
C ALA A 89 -0.69 -4.62 2.42
N VAL A 90 -1.17 -3.39 2.36
CA VAL A 90 -1.47 -2.59 3.55
C VAL A 90 -2.97 -2.66 3.79
N VAL A 91 -3.39 -3.21 4.93
CA VAL A 91 -4.80 -3.50 5.21
C VAL A 91 -5.26 -2.85 6.51
N GLU A 92 -6.46 -2.28 6.53
CA GLU A 92 -7.04 -1.68 7.74
C GLU A 92 -8.53 -2.06 7.88
N ALA A 93 -8.86 -2.77 8.96
CA ALA A 93 -10.23 -2.98 9.41
C ALA A 93 -10.74 -1.75 10.18
N ASP A 94 -12.06 -1.60 10.29
CA ASP A 94 -12.64 -0.48 11.03
C ASP A 94 -12.23 -0.49 12.51
N ARG A 95 -11.73 0.66 12.98
CA ARG A 95 -11.23 0.86 14.35
C ARG A 95 -10.06 -0.05 14.72
N LYS A 96 -9.30 -0.51 13.72
CA LYS A 96 -8.07 -1.30 13.92
C LYS A 96 -6.87 -0.52 13.40
N ARG A 97 -5.68 -0.88 13.88
CA ARG A 97 -4.43 -0.37 13.33
C ARG A 97 -4.20 -0.97 11.93
N PRO A 98 -3.64 -0.20 10.99
CA PRO A 98 -3.20 -0.76 9.71
C PRO A 98 -2.16 -1.86 9.93
N LEU A 99 -2.23 -2.91 9.13
CA LEU A 99 -1.26 -3.98 9.06
C LEU A 99 -0.51 -3.90 7.73
N ALA A 100 0.80 -4.13 7.78
CA ALA A 100 1.62 -4.40 6.60
C ALA A 100 1.73 -5.92 6.47
N VAL A 101 1.21 -6.47 5.37
CA VAL A 101 1.16 -7.91 5.10
C VAL A 101 2.05 -8.18 3.89
N MET A 102 2.97 -9.12 4.06
CA MET A 102 3.90 -9.63 3.05
C MET A 102 4.07 -11.13 3.26
N TYR A 103 4.70 -11.84 2.32
CA TYR A 103 5.04 -13.24 2.54
C TYR A 103 6.11 -13.37 3.61
N LEU A 104 6.13 -14.51 4.30
CA LEU A 104 7.13 -14.77 5.34
C LEU A 104 8.55 -14.70 4.76
N ASP A 105 8.77 -15.31 3.60
CA ASP A 105 10.09 -15.34 2.96
C ASP A 105 10.59 -13.92 2.64
N ASP A 106 9.73 -13.04 2.12
CA ASP A 106 10.04 -11.64 1.88
C ASP A 106 10.46 -10.92 3.18
N PHE A 107 9.74 -11.19 4.27
CA PHE A 107 10.08 -10.65 5.58
C PHE A 107 11.44 -11.14 6.09
N MET A 108 11.75 -12.43 5.90
CA MET A 108 13.05 -12.99 6.27
C MET A 108 14.20 -12.37 5.47
N VAL A 109 14.01 -12.12 4.17
CA VAL A 109 14.98 -11.40 3.33
C VAL A 109 15.21 -9.98 3.85
N LEU A 110 14.14 -9.25 4.18
CA LEU A 110 14.26 -7.89 4.75
C LEU A 110 15.04 -7.87 6.07
N LEU A 111 14.90 -8.88 6.92
CA LEU A 111 15.68 -8.99 8.16
C LEU A 111 17.15 -9.28 7.88
N ALA A 112 17.46 -10.14 6.91
CA ALA A 112 18.83 -10.45 6.53
C ALA A 112 19.57 -9.22 5.97
N SER A 113 18.88 -8.35 5.21
CA SER A 113 19.47 -7.11 4.68
C SER A 113 19.67 -5.99 5.70
N LYS A 114 19.20 -6.17 6.95
CA LYS A 114 19.37 -5.21 8.05
C LYS A 114 20.58 -5.53 8.96
N THR A 115 21.42 -6.49 8.57
CA THR A 115 22.69 -6.81 9.22
C THR A 115 23.83 -6.20 8.41
#